data_AF-A0A7V0Y5F6-F1
#
_entry.id   AF-A0A7V0Y5F6-F1
#
_cell.length_a   1.000
_cell.length_b   1.000
_cell.length_c   1.000
_cell.angle_alpha   90.00
_cell.angle_beta   90.00
_cell.angle_gamma   90.00
#
_symmetry.space_group_name_H-M   'P 1'
#
loop_
_entity.id
_entity.type
_entity.pdbx_description
1 polymer ?
#
loop_
_entity_poly.entity_id
_entity_poly.type
_entity_poly.pdbx_seq_one_letter_code
_entity_poly.pdbx_strand_id
1 'polypeptide(L)'
;MSSTIRKFCSALLSLLLTAGFLSAPAQAQENTVTRTELREALRKAAAEKDRNLQQIRSFFAEPQARAALSSAGVDYEQVQKTIAALDADDLAKIASQTSRIQADFAAGALTNQELTYIIIALAAAVLVLIVVAA
;
A
#
# COMPACT_ATOMS: atom_id res chain seq x y z
N MET A 1 17.42 -58.23 3.83
CA MET A 1 16.41 -57.46 3.05
C MET A 1 16.82 -56.00 2.95
N SER A 2 17.78 -55.65 2.07
CA SER A 2 18.37 -54.29 1.98
C SER A 2 18.57 -53.80 0.52
N SER A 3 18.09 -54.54 -0.50
CA SER A 3 18.45 -54.23 -1.90
C SER A 3 17.29 -53.79 -2.83
N THR A 4 16.05 -53.71 -2.35
CA THR A 4 14.89 -53.34 -3.20
C THR A 4 14.51 -51.86 -3.15
N ILE A 5 14.82 -51.15 -2.06
CA ILE A 5 14.47 -49.72 -1.90
C ILE A 5 15.37 -48.79 -2.71
N ARG A 6 16.65 -49.13 -2.91
CA ARG A 6 17.60 -48.27 -3.64
C ARG A 6 17.35 -48.22 -5.15
N LYS A 7 16.67 -49.21 -5.72
CA LYS A 7 16.36 -49.27 -7.16
C LYS A 7 15.13 -48.43 -7.53
N PHE A 8 14.21 -48.20 -6.60
CA PHE A 8 13.00 -47.41 -6.84
C PHE A 8 13.27 -45.90 -6.90
N CYS A 9 14.20 -45.38 -6.08
CA CYS A 9 14.56 -43.96 -6.14
C CYS A 9 15.32 -43.58 -7.42
N SER A 10 16.09 -44.50 -8.01
CA SER A 10 16.85 -44.22 -9.23
C SER A 10 15.98 -44.21 -10.49
N ALA A 11 14.84 -44.91 -10.51
CA ALA A 11 13.96 -44.93 -11.66
C ALA A 11 13.06 -43.67 -11.74
N LEU A 12 12.65 -43.13 -10.59
CA LEU A 12 11.83 -41.92 -10.54
C LEU A 12 12.61 -40.65 -10.94
N LEU A 13 13.91 -40.60 -10.66
CA LEU A 13 14.74 -39.42 -10.96
C LEU A 13 15.05 -39.28 -12.46
N SER A 14 15.15 -40.39 -13.19
CA SER A 14 15.48 -40.39 -14.62
C SER A 14 14.33 -39.89 -15.50
N LEU A 15 13.07 -40.14 -15.09
CA LEU A 15 11.89 -39.77 -15.88
C LEU A 15 11.58 -38.26 -15.82
N LEU A 16 12.02 -37.58 -14.76
CA LEU A 16 11.82 -36.14 -14.57
C LEU A 16 12.80 -35.27 -15.37
N LEU A 17 13.92 -35.81 -15.84
CA LEU A 17 14.93 -35.05 -16.60
C LEU A 17 14.67 -34.98 -18.11
N THR A 18 13.84 -35.86 -18.67
CA THR A 18 13.58 -35.92 -20.13
C THR A 18 12.43 -35.04 -20.61
N ALA A 19 11.67 -34.39 -19.71
CA ALA A 19 10.57 -33.49 -20.09
C ALA A 19 11.03 -32.05 -20.41
N GLY A 20 12.32 -31.75 -20.30
CA GLY A 20 12.88 -30.39 -20.48
C GLY A 20 13.21 -29.97 -21.92
N PHE A 21 12.89 -30.77 -22.94
CA PHE A 21 13.33 -30.53 -24.32
C PHE A 21 12.20 -30.57 -25.36
N LEU A 22 11.10 -29.85 -25.09
CA LEU A 22 10.17 -29.49 -26.15
C LEU A 22 10.01 -27.98 -26.25
N SER A 23 10.90 -27.43 -27.07
CA SER A 23 10.83 -26.16 -27.77
C SER A 23 9.41 -25.64 -27.98
N ALA A 24 9.07 -24.55 -27.29
CA ALA A 24 8.15 -23.56 -27.82
C ALA A 24 9.00 -22.36 -28.28
N PRO A 25 8.82 -21.88 -29.52
CA PRO A 25 9.54 -20.70 -29.98
C PRO A 25 9.16 -19.52 -29.10
N ALA A 26 10.14 -18.65 -28.85
CA ALA A 26 9.96 -17.35 -28.27
C ALA A 26 8.71 -16.67 -28.85
N GLN A 27 7.62 -16.69 -28.09
CA GLN A 27 6.65 -15.62 -28.20
C GLN A 27 7.38 -14.42 -27.61
N ALA A 28 7.99 -13.65 -28.50
CA ALA A 28 8.30 -12.27 -28.25
C ALA A 28 7.03 -11.64 -27.67
N GLN A 29 6.97 -11.57 -26.35
CA GLN A 29 6.10 -10.65 -25.65
C GLN A 29 6.72 -9.28 -25.89
N GLU A 30 6.63 -8.82 -27.13
CA GLU A 30 6.88 -7.46 -27.53
C GLU A 30 5.72 -6.67 -26.91
N ASN A 31 5.86 -6.44 -25.60
CA ASN A 31 4.96 -5.68 -24.76
C ASN A 31 5.13 -4.22 -25.16
N THR A 32 4.76 -3.91 -26.40
CA THR A 32 4.47 -2.56 -26.85
C THR A 32 3.21 -2.20 -26.10
N VAL A 33 3.39 -1.74 -24.86
CA VAL A 33 2.33 -1.10 -24.08
C VAL A 33 1.71 -0.10 -25.04
N THR A 34 0.47 -0.35 -25.46
CA THR A 34 -0.17 0.50 -26.44
C THR A 34 -0.17 1.88 -25.80
N ARG A 35 0.25 2.94 -26.49
CA ARG A 35 0.30 4.30 -25.90
C ARG A 35 -1.01 4.67 -25.19
N THR A 36 -2.13 4.09 -25.64
CA THR A 36 -3.44 4.12 -25.01
C THR A 36 -3.47 3.46 -23.62
N GLU A 37 -2.98 2.23 -23.46
CA GLU A 37 -2.91 1.52 -22.18
C GLU A 37 -2.02 2.24 -21.17
N LEU A 38 -0.87 2.77 -21.62
CA LEU A 38 0.00 3.58 -20.75
C LEU A 38 -0.70 4.86 -20.29
N ARG A 39 -1.36 5.58 -21.22
CA ARG A 39 -2.13 6.79 -20.88
C ARG A 39 -3.27 6.47 -19.91
N GLU A 40 -3.95 5.34 -20.09
CA GLU A 40 -5.02 4.91 -19.20
C GLU A 40 -4.48 4.55 -17.81
N ALA A 41 -3.36 3.83 -17.73
CA ALA A 41 -2.69 3.53 -16.47
C ALA A 41 -2.25 4.81 -15.74
N LEU A 42 -1.65 5.77 -16.44
CA LEU A 42 -1.29 7.08 -15.87
C LEU A 42 -2.52 7.84 -15.36
N ARG A 43 -3.62 7.84 -16.11
CA ARG A 43 -4.88 8.49 -15.68
C ARG A 43 -5.44 7.83 -14.42
N LYS A 44 -5.45 6.49 -14.36
CA LYS A 44 -5.92 5.75 -13.18
C LYS A 44 -5.04 6.05 -11.96
N ALA A 45 -3.71 5.99 -12.11
CA ALA A 45 -2.78 6.31 -11.04
C ALA A 45 -2.95 7.74 -10.52
N ALA A 46 -3.14 8.72 -11.41
CA ALA A 46 -3.41 10.10 -11.02
C ALA A 46 -4.75 10.23 -10.27
N ALA A 47 -5.82 9.62 -10.78
CA ALA A 47 -7.13 9.64 -10.14
C ALA A 47 -7.11 8.96 -8.75
N GLU A 48 -6.38 7.87 -8.59
CA GLU A 48 -6.19 7.18 -7.31
C GLU A 48 -5.42 8.06 -6.33
N LYS A 49 -4.35 8.73 -6.77
CA LYS A 49 -3.60 9.70 -5.96
C LYS A 49 -4.52 10.82 -5.45
N ASP A 50 -5.32 11.41 -6.33
CA ASP A 50 -6.24 12.51 -5.98
C ASP A 50 -7.32 12.05 -5.00
N ARG A 51 -7.88 10.85 -5.21
CA ARG A 51 -8.84 10.23 -4.29
C ARG A 51 -8.22 10.02 -2.90
N ASN A 52 -7.01 9.46 -2.84
CA ASN A 52 -6.32 9.22 -1.57
C ASN A 52 -6.03 10.54 -0.84
N LEU A 53 -5.56 11.55 -1.56
CA LEU A 53 -5.33 12.89 -1.02
C LEU A 53 -6.63 13.48 -0.45
N GLN A 54 -7.73 13.41 -1.18
CA GLN A 54 -9.01 13.93 -0.72
C GLN A 54 -9.49 13.20 0.54
N GLN A 55 -9.39 11.87 0.56
CA GLN A 55 -9.79 11.05 1.72
C GLN A 55 -9.00 11.43 2.97
N ILE A 56 -7.68 11.60 2.86
CA ILE A 56 -6.83 11.98 4.00
C ILE A 56 -7.18 13.39 4.48
N ARG A 57 -7.37 14.34 3.56
CA ARG A 57 -7.77 15.72 3.91
C ARG A 57 -9.11 15.76 4.63
N SER A 58 -10.10 15.00 4.15
CA SER A 58 -11.41 14.92 4.78
C SER A 58 -11.30 14.36 6.21
N PHE A 59 -10.48 13.33 6.42
CA PHE A 59 -10.26 12.79 7.76
C PHE A 59 -9.64 13.78 8.74
N PHE A 60 -8.60 14.50 8.34
CA PHE A 60 -8.00 15.52 9.22
C PHE A 60 -8.87 16.78 9.37
N ALA A 61 -9.83 17.00 8.46
CA ALA A 61 -10.79 18.09 8.57
C ALA A 61 -11.88 17.81 9.62
N GLU A 62 -12.09 16.55 10.02
CA GLU A 62 -13.07 16.19 11.05
C GLU A 62 -12.81 16.91 12.38
N PRO A 63 -13.86 17.31 13.13
CA PRO A 63 -13.70 18.06 14.37
C PRO A 63 -12.81 17.36 15.41
N GLN A 64 -12.97 16.04 15.53
CA GLN A 64 -12.18 15.20 16.43
C GLN A 64 -10.70 15.17 16.04
N ALA A 65 -10.40 15.16 14.73
CA ALA A 65 -9.04 15.17 14.25
C ALA A 65 -8.38 16.54 14.46
N ARG A 66 -9.11 17.63 14.21
CA ARG A 66 -8.62 18.98 14.52
C ARG A 66 -8.37 19.19 16.01
N ALA A 67 -9.24 18.67 16.87
CA ALA A 67 -9.06 18.73 18.31
C ALA A 67 -7.81 17.95 18.76
N ALA A 68 -7.59 16.76 18.21
CA ALA A 68 -6.41 15.96 18.48
C ALA A 68 -5.10 16.61 18.00
N LEU A 69 -5.11 17.23 16.81
CA LEU A 69 -3.96 17.99 16.31
C LEU A 69 -3.64 19.19 17.22
N SER A 70 -4.68 19.95 17.59
CA SER A 70 -4.56 21.11 18.48
C SER A 70 -4.02 20.73 19.87
N SER A 71 -4.50 19.62 20.46
CA SER A 71 -4.01 19.15 21.76
C SER A 71 -2.56 18.68 21.73
N ALA A 72 -2.05 18.25 20.57
CA ALA A 72 -0.65 17.92 20.35
C ALA A 72 0.22 19.13 19.93
N GLY A 73 -0.35 20.32 19.81
CA GLY A 73 0.35 21.51 19.33
C GLY A 73 0.73 21.44 17.84
N VAL A 74 0.06 20.59 17.06
CA VAL A 74 0.28 20.42 15.62
C VAL A 74 -0.70 21.30 14.85
N ASP A 75 -0.16 22.15 13.98
CA ASP A 75 -0.97 22.99 13.09
C ASP A 75 -1.59 22.16 11.96
N TYR A 76 -2.91 22.25 11.80
CA TYR A 76 -3.64 21.62 10.70
C TYR A 76 -3.13 22.06 9.32
N GLU A 77 -2.80 23.34 9.13
CA GLU A 77 -2.26 23.85 7.86
C GLU A 77 -0.90 23.21 7.54
N GLN A 78 -0.07 22.97 8.56
CA GLN A 78 1.21 22.27 8.39
C GLN A 78 0.96 20.82 7.93
N VAL A 79 0.01 20.12 8.54
CA VAL A 79 -0.36 18.75 8.14
C VAL A 79 -0.87 18.73 6.69
N GLN A 80 -1.73 19.68 6.31
CA GLN A 80 -2.28 19.77 4.94
C GLN A 80 -1.21 20.01 3.88
N LYS A 81 -0.24 20.88 4.17
CA LYS A 81 0.92 21.11 3.29
C LYS A 81 1.79 19.86 3.16
N THR A 82 2.01 19.17 4.28
CA THR A 82 2.80 17.94 4.33
C THR A 82 2.14 16.84 3.49
N ILE A 83 0.82 16.64 3.63
CA ILE A 83 0.05 15.68 2.82
C ILE A 83 0.15 16.02 1.32
N ALA A 84 0.12 17.30 0.97
CA ALA A 84 0.23 17.72 -0.44
C ALA A 84 1.61 17.43 -1.07
N ALA A 85 2.65 17.28 -0.25
CA ALA A 85 4.00 16.98 -0.70
C ALA A 85 4.28 15.47 -0.86
N LEU A 86 3.38 14.61 -0.39
CA LEU A 86 3.57 13.16 -0.45
C LEU A 86 3.39 12.59 -1.87
N ASP A 87 4.10 11.50 -2.14
CA ASP A 87 3.95 10.73 -3.38
C ASP A 87 2.67 9.87 -3.39
N ALA A 88 2.43 9.12 -4.47
CA ALA A 88 1.21 8.33 -4.60
C ALA A 88 1.17 7.11 -3.65
N ASP A 89 2.32 6.50 -3.38
CA ASP A 89 2.42 5.27 -2.58
C ASP A 89 2.21 5.57 -1.10
N ASP A 90 2.78 6.67 -0.61
CA ASP A 90 2.60 7.10 0.77
C ASP A 90 1.17 7.61 1.01
N LEU A 91 0.59 8.34 0.06
CA LEU A 91 -0.84 8.69 0.11
C LEU A 91 -1.72 7.42 0.16
N ALA A 92 -1.41 6.38 -0.61
CA ALA A 92 -2.17 5.14 -0.57
C ALA A 92 -2.06 4.44 0.81
N LYS A 93 -0.87 4.37 1.40
CA LYS A 93 -0.66 3.80 2.75
C LYS A 93 -1.45 4.58 3.81
N ILE A 94 -1.33 5.91 3.82
CA ILE A 94 -2.02 6.75 4.80
C ILE A 94 -3.54 6.67 4.60
N ALA A 95 -4.04 6.71 3.36
CA ALA A 95 -5.46 6.54 3.08
C ALA A 95 -5.99 5.19 3.61
N SER A 96 -5.23 4.10 3.43
CA SER A 96 -5.61 2.80 3.96
C SER A 96 -5.70 2.79 5.50
N GLN A 97 -4.77 3.45 6.18
CA GLN A 97 -4.77 3.59 7.64
C GLN A 97 -5.98 4.43 8.10
N THR A 98 -6.20 5.58 7.46
CA THR A 98 -7.36 6.45 7.69
C THR A 98 -8.69 5.69 7.52
N SER A 99 -8.81 4.82 6.52
CA SER A 99 -10.02 4.01 6.32
C SER A 99 -10.22 2.97 7.42
N ARG A 100 -9.14 2.34 7.91
CA ARG A 100 -9.21 1.38 9.02
C ARG A 100 -9.64 2.08 10.32
N ILE A 101 -9.02 3.21 10.64
CA ILE A 101 -9.34 3.99 11.84
C ILE A 101 -10.81 4.41 11.85
N GLN A 102 -11.33 4.89 10.72
CA GLN A 102 -12.75 5.25 10.61
C GLN A 102 -13.68 4.04 10.79
N ALA A 103 -13.31 2.88 10.23
CA ALA A 103 -14.09 1.65 10.38
C ALA A 103 -14.10 1.17 11.84
N ASP A 104 -12.95 1.18 12.50
CA ASP A 104 -12.81 0.76 13.90
C ASP A 104 -13.56 1.71 14.84
N PHE A 105 -13.52 3.02 14.56
CA PHE A 105 -14.31 4.01 15.30
C PHE A 105 -15.82 3.81 15.11
N ALA A 106 -16.27 3.62 13.86
CA ALA A 106 -17.68 3.37 13.57
C ALA A 106 -18.20 2.05 14.16
N ALA A 107 -17.33 1.04 14.30
CA ALA A 107 -17.63 -0.22 14.98
C ALA A 107 -17.65 -0.08 16.52
N GLY A 108 -17.31 1.08 17.08
CA GLY A 108 -17.21 1.32 18.52
C GLY A 108 -16.01 0.65 19.17
N ALA A 109 -15.02 0.21 18.38
CA ALA A 109 -13.82 -0.45 18.87
C ALA A 109 -12.78 0.52 19.46
N LEU A 110 -12.92 1.82 19.18
CA LEU A 110 -12.02 2.87 19.65
C LEU A 110 -12.76 3.85 20.58
N THR A 111 -12.20 4.10 21.76
CA THR A 111 -12.63 5.20 22.63
C THR A 111 -12.16 6.55 22.06
N ASN A 112 -12.80 7.65 22.48
CA ASN A 112 -12.39 9.01 22.06
C ASN A 112 -10.92 9.32 22.38
N GLN A 113 -10.41 8.79 23.50
CA GLN A 113 -9.02 9.01 23.91
C GLN A 113 -8.05 8.20 23.05
N GLU A 114 -8.36 6.93 22.76
CA GLU A 114 -7.56 6.11 21.83
C GLU A 114 -7.56 6.70 20.42
N LEU A 115 -8.72 7.14 19.94
CA LEU A 115 -8.83 7.82 18.65
C LEU A 115 -7.94 9.06 18.59
N THR A 116 -7.91 9.87 19.65
CA THR A 116 -7.06 11.05 19.75
C THR A 116 -5.58 10.68 19.60
N TYR A 117 -5.11 9.67 20.34
CA TYR A 117 -3.72 9.19 20.22
C TYR A 117 -3.40 8.67 18.82
N ILE A 118 -4.32 7.92 18.21
CA ILE A 118 -4.16 7.38 16.86
C ILE A 118 -4.05 8.51 15.83
N ILE A 119 -4.88 9.55 15.93
CA ILE A 119 -4.82 10.71 15.03
C ILE A 119 -3.49 11.45 15.16
N ILE A 120 -3.03 11.67 16.39
CA ILE A 120 -1.73 12.32 16.66
C ILE A 120 -0.58 11.48 16.09
N ALA A 121 -0.61 10.17 16.32
CA ALA A 121 0.38 9.25 15.77
C ALA A 121 0.39 9.26 14.22
N LEU A 122 -0.78 9.29 13.59
CA LEU A 122 -0.89 9.37 12.13
C LEU A 122 -0.34 10.71 11.61
N ALA A 123 -0.66 11.82 12.25
CA ALA A 123 -0.14 13.14 11.89
C ALA A 123 1.38 13.22 12.04
N ALA A 124 1.91 12.69 13.14
CA ALA A 124 3.35 12.61 13.36
C ALA A 124 4.04 11.75 12.29
N ALA A 125 3.45 10.60 11.93
CA ALA A 125 3.97 9.76 10.86
C ALA A 125 4.04 10.51 9.52
N VAL A 126 3.01 11.26 9.16
CA VAL A 126 2.99 12.10 7.95
C VAL A 126 4.11 13.14 7.96
N LEU A 127 4.33 13.82 9.09
CA LEU A 127 5.41 14.80 9.24
C LEU A 127 6.80 14.16 9.13
N VAL A 128 6.99 13.01 9.78
CA VAL A 128 8.27 12.27 9.75
C VAL A 128 8.58 11.76 8.34
N LEU A 129 7.58 11.31 7.57
CA LEU A 129 7.80 10.84 6.19
C LEU A 129 8.43 11.92 5.31
N ILE A 130 7.98 13.17 5.40
CA ILE A 130 8.59 14.27 4.64
C ILE A 130 10.01 14.57 5.14
N VAL A 131 10.27 14.52 6.44
CA VAL A 131 11.62 14.76 6.98
C VAL A 131 12.60 13.66 6.56
N VAL A 132 12.15 12.40 6.44
CA VAL A 132 12.98 11.26 6.03
C VAL A 132 13.17 11.19 4.52
N ALA A 133 12.17 11.63 3.75
CA ALA A 133 12.23 11.67 2.29
C ALA A 133 12.96 12.90 1.73
N ALA A 134 13.14 13.95 2.54
CA ALA A 134 13.89 15.17 2.23
C ALA A 134 15.40 14.98 2.37
#